data_AF-A0A328RF64-F1
#
_entry.id   AF-A0A328RF64-F1
#
_cell.length_a   1.000
_cell.length_b   1.000
_cell.length_c   1.000
_cell.angle_alpha   90.00
_cell.angle_beta   90.00
_cell.angle_gamma   90.00
#
_symmetry.space_group_name_H-M   'P 1'
#
loop_
_entity.id
_entity.type
_entity.pdbx_description
1 polymer ?
#
loop_
_entity_poly.entity_id
_entity_poly.type
_entity_poly.pdbx_seq_one_letter_code
_entity_poly.pdbx_strand_id
1 'polypeptide(L)'
;MFLKNISSKRLSIFVIFVFTLILSFWIGNTVTPEYRIEEISLDVHQKNGSLYYLYKDKETLVVSPVSYSESTLINAKKSNFSSIPETDEEVIITSINNIPYYSLIKLKKHWSIWSLIPPLITLLLCWITREPLTSLLAGILSGALIMRHYDIINDILIPNLMSKNAANMLLIYLVFLGGLLGIWSKTGAAQAFAEWMTRHCVKGPRSAKCVAWFLGILFFQGGTMSVVLVGTTVRPIADKENISHEELSYIVDSTASPIASQLAFNAWPGYVQAFIYVSGISWLATEADRITFFFKSVPFCFYAIFAVLGTFLVAIEKPLFFGKRLKKAMQRARKTGALDAPGAIPLSAVELSSTQVPKGYSAHIIEFLMPVILIIVIAIGTFITQGSPDITLAFGIALLSSFVMALSKGMSLAEIMDGSINGMKSLILGLMILLMAMTIGSITMQTGAGIYLTELLGNHIPYWILPVLLQILTMMMAFSTGTSWGTYAIVFPIAMPLAWSIAQFSGVAHPELFMTLCFAAVMDGSVYGDQCSPISDTTVLSAMCTGCDLMDHVKTQIPQATVAAILAGICWTIVTLLFV
;
A
#
# COMPACT_ATOMS: atom_id res chain seq x y z
N MET A 1 -22.86 29.66 19.40
CA MET A 1 -22.98 30.12 18.00
C MET A 1 -22.20 29.26 16.98
N PHE A 2 -21.29 28.37 17.41
CA PHE A 2 -20.46 27.51 16.53
C PHE A 2 -21.14 26.25 15.96
N LEU A 3 -22.37 25.91 16.36
CA LEU A 3 -23.02 24.64 15.99
C LEU A 3 -24.06 24.76 14.86
N LYS A 4 -24.32 25.95 14.32
CA LYS A 4 -25.50 26.16 13.45
C LYS A 4 -25.29 25.87 11.95
N ASN A 5 -24.10 25.41 11.55
CA ASN A 5 -23.78 25.15 10.13
C ASN A 5 -23.04 23.82 9.88
N ILE A 6 -23.25 22.83 10.75
CA ILE A 6 -22.77 21.47 10.49
C ILE A 6 -23.83 20.77 9.63
N SER A 7 -23.51 20.47 8.35
CA SER A 7 -24.39 19.66 7.51
C SER A 7 -24.79 18.38 8.25
N SER A 8 -26.04 17.91 8.15
CA SER A 8 -26.54 16.70 8.80
C SER A 8 -25.55 15.53 8.79
N LYS A 9 -24.85 15.31 7.66
CA LYS A 9 -23.83 14.26 7.50
C LYS A 9 -22.60 14.43 8.41
N ARG A 10 -22.11 15.67 8.58
CA ARG A 10 -20.96 15.97 9.46
C ARG A 10 -21.34 15.81 10.93
N LEU A 11 -22.59 16.10 11.29
CA LEU A 11 -23.09 15.88 12.65
C LEU A 11 -23.18 14.38 12.95
N SER A 12 -23.68 13.57 12.02
CA SER A 12 -23.71 12.11 12.16
C SER A 12 -22.31 11.52 12.33
N ILE A 13 -21.32 11.96 11.54
CA ILE A 13 -19.93 11.50 11.67
C ILE A 13 -19.36 11.86 13.05
N PHE A 14 -19.57 13.10 13.50
CA PHE A 14 -19.11 13.54 14.81
C PHE A 14 -19.76 12.74 15.96
N VAL A 15 -21.06 12.45 15.87
CA VAL A 15 -21.77 11.63 16.85
C VAL A 15 -21.22 10.20 16.87
N ILE A 16 -20.98 9.59 15.70
CA ILE A 16 -20.38 8.25 15.61
C ILE A 16 -19.00 8.25 16.28
N PHE A 17 -18.16 9.25 15.96
CA PHE A 17 -16.82 9.38 16.53
C PHE A 17 -16.84 9.53 18.06
N VAL A 18 -17.67 10.42 18.60
CA VAL A 18 -17.78 10.61 20.06
C VAL A 18 -18.33 9.36 20.73
N PHE A 19 -19.36 8.73 20.15
CA PHE A 19 -19.92 7.48 20.65
C PHE A 19 -18.86 6.38 20.72
N THR A 20 -18.04 6.24 19.68
CA THR A 20 -16.95 5.25 19.67
C THR A 20 -15.90 5.50 20.75
N LEU A 21 -15.55 6.75 21.04
CA LEU A 21 -14.60 7.07 22.11
C LEU A 21 -15.18 6.78 23.49
N ILE A 22 -16.44 7.13 23.73
CA ILE A 22 -17.14 6.82 24.99
C ILE A 22 -17.23 5.31 25.19
N LEU A 23 -17.59 4.57 24.14
CA LEU A 23 -17.64 3.11 24.19
C LEU A 23 -16.26 2.52 24.49
N SER A 24 -15.20 3.01 23.83
CA SER A 24 -13.83 2.54 24.04
C SER A 24 -13.34 2.81 25.46
N PHE A 25 -13.64 3.98 26.01
CA PHE A 25 -13.33 4.34 27.39
C PHE A 25 -14.09 3.47 28.40
N TRP A 26 -15.38 3.21 28.13
CA TRP A 26 -16.19 2.32 28.97
C TRP A 26 -15.63 0.89 28.97
N ILE A 27 -15.26 0.36 27.81
CA ILE A 27 -14.66 -0.97 27.67
C ILE A 27 -13.34 -1.05 28.42
N GLY A 28 -12.44 -0.08 28.23
CA GLY A 28 -11.16 -0.07 28.92
C GLY A 28 -11.31 -0.15 30.44
N ASN A 29 -12.35 0.46 31.00
CA ASN A 29 -12.60 0.44 32.45
C ASN A 29 -13.36 -0.79 32.95
N THR A 30 -14.19 -1.42 32.12
CA THR A 30 -15.11 -2.50 32.55
C THR A 30 -14.65 -3.90 32.17
N VAL A 31 -13.94 -4.04 31.05
CA VAL A 31 -13.54 -5.34 30.49
C VAL A 31 -12.12 -5.65 30.91
N THR A 32 -11.92 -6.76 31.62
CA THR A 32 -10.61 -7.30 31.94
C THR A 32 -10.05 -8.06 30.72
N PRO A 33 -8.76 -7.89 30.37
CA PRO A 33 -8.15 -8.64 29.29
C PRO A 33 -8.08 -10.15 29.62
N GLU A 34 -8.33 -10.99 28.63
CA GLU A 34 -8.05 -12.41 28.68
C GLU A 34 -6.59 -12.67 28.34
N TYR A 35 -5.94 -13.53 29.12
CA TYR A 35 -4.54 -13.90 28.93
C TYR A 35 -4.43 -15.29 28.30
N ARG A 36 -3.43 -15.42 27.43
CA ARG A 36 -3.12 -16.64 26.68
C ARG A 36 -1.64 -16.85 26.59
N ILE A 37 -1.29 -18.12 26.43
CA ILE A 37 0.08 -18.54 26.26
C ILE A 37 0.27 -19.00 24.83
N GLU A 38 1.18 -18.34 24.13
CA GLU A 38 1.71 -18.82 22.85
C GLU A 38 3.01 -19.56 23.12
N GLU A 39 3.14 -20.76 22.52
CA GLU A 39 4.32 -21.60 22.64
C GLU A 39 4.97 -21.73 21.26
N ILE A 40 6.23 -21.32 21.16
CA ILE A 40 7.02 -21.35 19.93
C ILE A 40 8.16 -22.34 20.13
N SER A 41 8.19 -23.42 19.36
CA SER A 41 9.29 -24.38 19.40
C SER A 41 10.58 -23.73 18.89
N LEU A 42 11.65 -23.80 19.68
CA LEU A 42 12.97 -23.27 19.31
C LEU A 42 13.88 -24.42 18.86
N ASP A 43 14.56 -24.21 17.73
CA ASP A 43 15.69 -25.05 17.33
C ASP A 43 16.97 -24.49 17.97
N VAL A 44 17.47 -25.20 18.99
CA VAL A 44 18.56 -24.74 19.86
C VAL A 44 19.82 -25.52 19.55
N HIS A 45 20.88 -24.78 19.24
CA HIS A 45 22.22 -25.29 19.02
C HIS A 45 23.14 -24.92 20.19
N GLN A 46 24.09 -25.79 20.51
CA GLN A 46 25.07 -25.54 21.58
C GLN A 46 26.41 -25.12 20.98
N LYS A 47 26.96 -23.99 21.44
CA LYS A 47 28.27 -23.48 20.99
C LYS A 47 29.03 -22.93 22.20
N ASN A 48 30.25 -23.42 22.44
CA ASN A 48 31.11 -23.00 23.57
C ASN A 48 30.42 -23.03 24.97
N GLY A 49 29.56 -24.03 25.23
CA GLY A 49 28.90 -24.19 26.54
C GLY A 49 27.66 -23.30 26.76
N SER A 50 27.36 -22.38 25.84
CA SER A 50 26.14 -21.58 25.84
C SER A 50 25.13 -22.12 24.82
N LEU A 51 23.86 -22.06 25.18
CA LEU A 51 22.75 -22.45 24.31
C LEU A 51 22.37 -21.25 23.44
N TYR A 52 22.25 -21.47 22.13
CA TYR A 52 21.86 -20.45 21.16
C TYR A 52 20.72 -20.97 20.31
N TYR A 53 19.79 -20.08 19.95
CA TYR A 53 18.87 -20.34 18.85
C TYR A 53 19.13 -19.33 17.75
N LEU A 54 18.90 -19.75 16.51
CA LEU A 54 18.98 -18.86 15.36
C LEU A 54 17.69 -18.04 15.29
N TYR A 55 17.82 -16.74 15.55
CA TYR A 55 16.74 -15.79 15.36
C TYR A 55 17.24 -14.68 14.43
N LYS A 56 16.63 -14.57 13.24
CA LYS A 56 17.03 -13.61 12.20
C LYS A 56 18.48 -13.82 11.70
N ASP A 57 18.90 -15.08 11.50
CA ASP A 57 20.27 -15.46 11.12
C ASP A 57 21.36 -14.94 12.07
N LYS A 58 20.98 -14.58 13.29
CA LYS A 58 21.86 -14.15 14.37
C LYS A 58 21.76 -15.10 15.54
N GLU A 59 22.90 -15.54 16.05
CA GLU A 59 23.01 -16.37 17.26
C GLU A 59 22.46 -15.56 18.45
N THR A 60 21.29 -15.97 18.95
CA THR A 60 20.66 -15.34 20.13
C THR A 60 20.80 -16.28 21.31
N LEU A 61 21.36 -15.77 22.40
CA LEU A 61 21.70 -16.58 23.58
C LEU A 61 20.41 -16.91 24.36
N VAL A 62 20.24 -18.19 24.69
CA VAL A 62 19.16 -18.66 25.57
C VAL A 62 19.56 -18.33 27.01
N VAL A 63 19.00 -17.26 27.57
CA VAL A 63 19.27 -16.86 28.95
C VAL A 63 18.39 -17.69 29.88
N SER A 64 19.02 -18.51 30.74
CA SER A 64 18.41 -19.22 31.87
C SER A 64 17.11 -19.97 31.55
N PRO A 65 17.15 -21.05 30.77
CA PRO A 65 15.95 -21.81 30.46
C PRO A 65 15.39 -22.50 31.71
N VAL A 66 14.08 -22.36 31.93
CA VAL A 66 13.37 -22.81 33.13
C VAL A 66 12.72 -24.17 32.88
N SER A 67 12.68 -25.06 33.88
CA SER A 67 11.95 -26.33 33.76
C SER A 67 10.45 -26.09 33.61
N TYR A 68 9.74 -26.92 32.83
CA TYR A 68 8.28 -26.83 32.65
C TYR A 68 7.49 -26.71 33.96
N SER A 69 7.95 -27.35 35.05
CA SER A 69 7.32 -27.30 36.38
C SER A 69 7.56 -25.99 37.14
N GLU A 70 8.65 -25.30 36.84
CA GLU A 70 9.09 -24.07 37.54
C GLU A 70 8.69 -22.79 36.79
N SER A 71 8.22 -22.91 35.54
CA SER A 71 7.74 -21.77 34.75
C SER A 71 6.60 -21.03 35.45
N THR A 72 6.79 -19.73 35.64
CA THR A 72 5.78 -18.87 36.26
C THR A 72 4.58 -18.70 35.33
N LEU A 73 4.83 -18.65 34.01
CA LEU A 73 3.80 -18.56 32.99
C LEU A 73 2.91 -19.81 32.93
N ILE A 74 3.49 -21.01 32.93
CA ILE A 74 2.73 -22.26 32.92
C ILE A 74 1.92 -22.43 34.20
N ASN A 75 2.49 -22.05 35.35
CA ASN A 75 1.78 -22.09 36.62
C ASN A 75 0.64 -21.07 36.65
N ALA A 76 0.81 -19.88 36.07
CA ALA A 76 -0.27 -18.92 35.88
C ALA A 76 -1.36 -19.43 34.93
N LYS A 77 -1.01 -20.15 33.85
CA LYS A 77 -2.00 -20.81 32.98
C LYS A 77 -2.81 -21.86 33.73
N LYS A 78 -2.17 -22.67 34.58
CA LYS A 78 -2.85 -23.68 35.40
C LYS A 78 -3.81 -23.09 36.42
N SER A 79 -3.53 -21.88 36.93
CA SER A 79 -4.42 -21.15 37.84
C SER A 79 -5.43 -20.23 37.12
N ASN A 80 -5.60 -20.39 35.80
CA ASN A 80 -6.44 -19.51 34.97
C ASN A 80 -6.11 -18.01 35.14
N PHE A 81 -4.83 -17.69 35.30
CA PHE A 81 -4.32 -16.32 35.46
C PHE A 81 -4.93 -15.56 36.64
N SER A 82 -5.19 -16.24 37.75
CA SER A 82 -5.63 -15.63 39.01
C SER A 82 -4.69 -14.53 39.55
N SER A 83 -3.40 -14.60 39.19
CA SER A 83 -2.40 -13.57 39.40
C SER A 83 -1.64 -13.35 38.09
N ILE A 84 -1.47 -12.10 37.67
CA ILE A 84 -0.73 -11.76 36.46
C ILE A 84 0.77 -11.94 36.75
N PRO A 85 1.48 -12.81 36.01
CA PRO A 85 2.92 -13.00 36.21
C PRO A 85 3.71 -11.76 35.80
N GLU A 86 4.85 -11.51 36.44
CA GLU A 86 5.72 -10.34 36.18
C GLU A 86 6.55 -10.49 34.88
N THR A 87 6.71 -11.73 34.39
CA THR A 87 7.45 -12.06 33.17
C THR A 87 6.52 -12.26 31.98
N ASP A 88 6.79 -11.58 30.87
CA ASP A 88 6.01 -11.69 29.63
C ASP A 88 6.52 -12.79 28.69
N GLU A 89 7.79 -13.20 28.81
CA GLU A 89 8.41 -14.24 27.99
C GLU A 89 9.31 -15.14 28.86
N GLU A 90 9.23 -16.46 28.67
CA GLU A 90 10.09 -17.46 29.31
C GLU A 90 10.51 -18.52 28.30
N VAL A 91 11.77 -18.97 28.34
CA VAL A 91 12.19 -20.17 27.60
C VAL A 91 12.07 -21.37 28.51
N ILE A 92 11.25 -22.35 28.13
CA ILE A 92 11.10 -23.60 28.86
C ILE A 92 11.92 -24.73 28.24
N ILE A 93 12.35 -25.65 29.10
CA ILE A 93 12.87 -26.96 28.69
C ILE A 93 11.87 -28.04 29.04
N THR A 94 11.51 -28.83 28.03
CA THR A 94 10.73 -30.07 28.19
C THR A 94 11.58 -31.24 27.74
N SER A 95 11.67 -32.31 28.54
CA SER A 95 12.36 -33.53 28.15
C SER A 95 11.35 -34.58 27.68
N ILE A 96 11.43 -34.97 26.41
CA ILE A 96 10.64 -36.08 25.85
C ILE A 96 11.63 -37.17 25.45
N ASN A 97 11.53 -38.37 26.05
CA ASN A 97 12.44 -39.49 25.82
C ASN A 97 13.94 -39.13 25.99
N ASN A 98 14.30 -38.35 27.02
CA ASN A 98 15.65 -37.84 27.29
C ASN A 98 16.23 -36.85 26.25
N ILE A 99 15.43 -36.37 25.30
CA ILE A 99 15.83 -35.31 24.37
C ILE A 99 15.26 -33.98 24.86
N PRO A 100 16.11 -32.93 25.07
CA PRO A 100 15.64 -31.62 25.49
C PRO A 100 15.01 -30.87 24.32
N TYR A 101 13.75 -30.48 24.49
CA TYR A 101 13.03 -29.57 23.61
C TYR A 101 12.93 -28.20 24.29
N TYR A 102 13.31 -27.16 23.55
CA TYR A 102 13.23 -25.79 24.02
C TYR A 102 12.01 -25.13 23.38
N SER A 103 11.23 -24.43 24.19
CA SER A 103 10.09 -23.66 23.67
C SER A 103 10.05 -22.28 24.31
N LEU A 104 9.92 -21.26 23.47
CA LEU A 104 9.71 -19.90 23.92
C LEU A 104 8.21 -19.72 24.19
N ILE A 105 7.90 -19.43 25.43
CA ILE A 105 6.55 -19.17 25.89
C ILE A 105 6.37 -17.67 26.02
N LYS A 106 5.33 -17.14 25.37
CA LYS A 106 4.95 -15.73 25.44
C LYS A 106 3.57 -15.57 26.03
N LEU A 107 3.46 -14.67 27.01
CA LEU A 107 2.19 -14.20 27.51
C LEU A 107 1.61 -13.19 26.51
N LYS A 108 0.47 -13.54 25.93
CA LYS A 108 -0.30 -12.65 25.08
C LYS A 108 -1.64 -12.34 25.74
N LYS A 109 -2.21 -11.18 25.40
CA LYS A 109 -3.50 -10.72 25.94
C LYS A 109 -4.41 -10.24 24.82
N HIS A 110 -5.72 -10.38 25.02
CA HIS A 110 -6.74 -9.81 24.15
C HIS A 110 -7.98 -9.38 24.95
N TRP A 111 -8.72 -8.40 24.46
CA TRP A 111 -10.01 -7.93 25.03
C TRP A 111 -11.20 -8.60 24.34
N SER A 112 -11.12 -9.91 24.08
CA SER A 112 -12.16 -10.69 23.37
C SER A 112 -12.64 -9.95 22.10
N ILE A 113 -13.94 -9.82 21.84
CA ILE A 113 -14.48 -9.11 20.67
C ILE A 113 -14.10 -7.64 20.60
N TRP A 114 -13.81 -7.02 21.74
CA TRP A 114 -13.46 -5.61 21.83
C TRP A 114 -12.05 -5.33 21.30
N SER A 115 -11.20 -6.34 21.21
CA SER A 115 -9.88 -6.25 20.55
C SER A 115 -9.99 -5.80 19.09
N LEU A 116 -11.12 -6.11 18.44
CA LEU A 116 -11.40 -5.77 17.05
C LEU A 116 -11.95 -4.33 16.89
N ILE A 117 -12.27 -3.62 17.97
CA ILE A 117 -12.84 -2.28 17.87
C ILE A 117 -11.92 -1.30 17.13
N PRO A 118 -10.64 -1.14 17.50
CA PRO A 118 -9.76 -0.19 16.81
C PRO A 118 -9.68 -0.40 15.29
N PRO A 119 -9.44 -1.63 14.77
CA PRO A 119 -9.44 -1.87 13.34
C PRO A 119 -10.84 -1.72 12.71
N LEU A 120 -11.91 -2.19 13.36
CA LEU A 120 -13.27 -2.10 12.81
C LEU A 120 -13.77 -0.65 12.72
N ILE A 121 -13.49 0.18 13.73
CA ILE A 121 -13.82 1.61 13.70
C ILE A 121 -13.05 2.29 12.58
N THR A 122 -11.76 2.01 12.45
CA THR A 122 -10.93 2.58 11.38
C THR A 122 -11.53 2.25 10.02
N LEU A 123 -11.86 0.98 9.78
CA LEU A 123 -12.44 0.53 8.52
C LEU A 123 -13.82 1.16 8.26
N LEU A 124 -14.69 1.15 9.26
CA LEU A 124 -16.06 1.66 9.17
C LEU A 124 -16.09 3.17 8.97
N LEU A 125 -15.33 3.92 9.77
CA LEU A 125 -15.23 5.37 9.62
C LEU A 125 -14.62 5.71 8.28
N CYS A 126 -13.58 5.02 7.83
CA CYS A 126 -12.99 5.34 6.53
C CYS A 126 -13.99 5.13 5.39
N TRP A 127 -14.80 4.08 5.46
CA TRP A 127 -15.87 3.86 4.49
C TRP A 127 -16.92 5.00 4.53
N ILE A 128 -17.35 5.43 5.71
CA ILE A 128 -18.40 6.45 5.87
C ILE A 128 -17.88 7.86 5.53
N THR A 129 -16.72 8.22 6.06
CA THR A 129 -16.10 9.56 5.93
C THR A 129 -15.43 9.74 4.57
N ARG A 130 -15.01 8.64 3.94
CA ARG A 130 -14.15 8.62 2.74
C ARG A 130 -12.83 9.36 2.98
N GLU A 131 -12.35 9.34 4.22
CA GLU A 131 -11.18 10.09 4.65
C GLU A 131 -10.30 9.20 5.56
N PRO A 132 -9.12 8.74 5.07
CA PRO A 132 -8.28 7.80 5.81
C PRO A 132 -7.68 8.36 7.10
N LEU A 133 -7.24 9.62 7.11
CA LEU A 133 -6.43 10.17 8.21
C LEU A 133 -7.22 10.27 9.52
N THR A 134 -8.41 10.84 9.47
CA THR A 134 -9.35 10.95 10.60
C THR A 134 -9.81 9.59 11.09
N SER A 135 -9.96 8.63 10.19
CA SER A 135 -10.37 7.27 10.52
C SER A 135 -9.27 6.50 11.23
N LEU A 136 -8.02 6.63 10.78
CA LEU A 136 -6.85 6.11 11.48
C LEU A 136 -6.69 6.73 12.87
N LEU A 137 -6.82 8.05 12.98
CA LEU A 137 -6.78 8.74 14.26
C LEU A 137 -7.87 8.24 15.22
N ALA A 138 -9.09 8.03 14.73
CA ALA A 138 -10.19 7.48 15.52
C ALA A 138 -9.89 6.07 16.06
N GLY A 139 -9.32 5.20 15.21
CA GLY A 139 -8.86 3.88 15.62
C GLY A 139 -7.76 3.94 16.68
N ILE A 140 -6.78 4.82 16.50
CA ILE A 140 -5.66 5.01 17.44
C ILE A 140 -6.21 5.45 18.81
N LEU A 141 -7.06 6.47 18.84
CA LEU A 141 -7.67 6.96 20.07
C LEU A 141 -8.54 5.90 20.75
N SER A 142 -9.32 5.15 19.97
CA SER A 142 -10.15 4.06 20.48
C SER A 142 -9.30 2.97 21.14
N GLY A 143 -8.23 2.50 20.48
CA GLY A 143 -7.36 1.47 21.04
C GLY A 143 -6.56 1.95 22.24
N ALA A 144 -6.09 3.20 22.22
CA ALA A 144 -5.44 3.84 23.37
C ALA A 144 -6.32 3.79 24.63
N LEU A 145 -7.60 4.15 24.48
CA LEU A 145 -8.57 4.16 25.58
C LEU A 145 -8.88 2.75 26.10
N ILE A 146 -9.01 1.76 25.22
CA ILE A 146 -9.19 0.35 25.62
C ILE A 146 -8.01 -0.14 26.47
N MET A 147 -6.80 0.25 26.07
CA MET A 147 -5.57 -0.11 26.77
C MET A 147 -5.27 0.73 28.01
N ARG A 148 -6.11 1.73 28.33
CA ARG A 148 -5.92 2.71 29.42
C ARG A 148 -4.66 3.60 29.28
N HIS A 149 -4.17 3.80 28.06
CA HIS A 149 -3.13 4.78 27.76
C HIS A 149 -3.75 6.16 27.55
N TYR A 150 -3.86 6.95 28.63
CA TYR A 150 -4.43 8.30 28.57
C TYR A 150 -3.47 9.34 28.02
N ASP A 151 -2.16 9.14 28.17
CA ASP A 151 -1.14 9.98 27.54
C ASP A 151 -0.83 9.47 26.13
N ILE A 152 -1.74 9.74 25.20
CA ILE A 152 -1.61 9.31 23.80
C ILE A 152 -0.32 9.86 23.16
N ILE A 153 0.17 11.01 23.61
CA ILE A 153 1.36 11.62 23.04
C ILE A 153 2.60 10.81 23.43
N ASN A 154 2.82 10.61 24.73
CA ASN A 154 4.03 9.95 25.22
C ASN A 154 3.98 8.42 25.08
N ASP A 155 2.81 7.81 25.28
CA ASP A 155 2.68 6.34 25.28
C ASP A 155 2.54 5.76 23.87
N ILE A 156 2.03 6.54 22.91
CA ILE A 156 1.63 6.03 21.59
C ILE A 156 2.29 6.81 20.46
N LEU A 157 2.09 8.13 20.37
CA LEU A 157 2.56 8.89 19.21
C LEU A 157 4.08 9.02 19.17
N ILE A 158 4.74 9.46 20.25
CA ILE A 158 6.21 9.63 20.26
C ILE A 158 6.95 8.33 19.93
N PRO A 159 6.65 7.17 20.56
CA PRO A 159 7.35 5.92 20.26
C PRO A 159 7.22 5.48 18.79
N ASN A 160 6.08 5.75 18.16
CA ASN A 160 5.83 5.38 16.78
C ASN A 160 6.40 6.41 15.77
N LEU A 161 6.16 7.71 16.00
CA LEU A 161 6.48 8.80 15.09
C LEU A 161 7.95 9.22 15.09
N MET A 162 8.63 9.10 16.24
CA MET A 162 10.06 9.44 16.37
C MET A 162 10.97 8.24 16.17
N SER A 163 10.43 7.12 15.70
CA SER A 163 11.22 5.93 15.37
C SER A 163 12.18 6.21 14.21
N LYS A 164 13.33 5.52 14.20
CA LYS A 164 14.30 5.60 13.09
C LYS A 164 13.65 5.30 11.74
N ASN A 165 12.70 4.36 11.71
CA ASN A 165 11.95 4.00 10.50
C ASN A 165 11.08 5.16 10.00
N ALA A 166 10.35 5.84 10.89
CA ALA A 166 9.54 7.00 10.54
C ALA A 166 10.40 8.16 9.97
N ALA A 167 11.59 8.39 10.55
CA ALA A 167 12.53 9.40 10.05
C ALA A 167 13.07 9.06 8.65
N ASN A 168 13.44 7.80 8.41
CA ASN A 168 13.88 7.33 7.09
C ASN A 168 12.78 7.52 6.03
N MET A 169 11.53 7.18 6.37
CA MET A 169 10.38 7.36 5.47
C MET A 169 10.17 8.84 5.13
N LEU A 170 10.28 9.75 6.11
CA LEU A 170 10.15 11.17 5.87
C LEU A 170 11.20 11.67 4.87
N LEU A 171 12.47 11.27 5.02
CA LEU A 171 13.54 11.68 4.10
C LEU A 171 13.30 11.19 2.67
N ILE A 172 13.03 9.90 2.49
CA ILE A 172 12.88 9.31 1.16
C ILE A 172 11.62 9.85 0.46
N TYR A 173 10.46 9.79 1.14
CA TYR A 173 9.18 10.11 0.54
C TYR A 173 8.93 11.60 0.42
N LEU A 174 9.05 12.32 1.54
CA LEU A 174 8.71 13.73 1.54
C LEU A 174 9.80 14.54 0.86
N VAL A 175 11.06 14.38 1.29
CA VAL A 175 12.15 15.26 0.88
C VAL A 175 12.69 14.87 -0.50
N PHE A 176 13.16 13.63 -0.67
CA PHE A 176 13.86 13.26 -1.91
C PHE A 176 12.93 13.03 -3.08
N LEU A 177 11.92 12.16 -2.93
CA LEU A 177 10.95 11.90 -3.98
C LEU A 177 10.09 13.15 -4.26
N GLY A 178 9.54 13.78 -3.22
CA GLY A 178 8.75 15.00 -3.35
C GLY A 178 9.54 16.13 -4.01
N GLY A 179 10.78 16.37 -3.57
CA GLY A 179 11.66 17.34 -4.21
C GLY A 179 11.92 17.04 -5.68
N LEU A 180 12.22 15.78 -6.02
CA LEU A 180 12.57 15.36 -7.38
C LEU A 180 11.38 15.54 -8.34
N LEU A 181 10.19 15.09 -7.93
CA LEU A 181 8.95 15.28 -8.68
C LEU A 181 8.62 16.78 -8.86
N GLY A 182 8.87 17.58 -7.83
CA GLY A 182 8.73 19.03 -7.88
C GLY A 182 9.62 19.69 -8.93
N ILE A 183 10.90 19.29 -9.00
CA ILE A 183 11.84 19.79 -10.02
C ILE A 183 11.43 19.33 -11.42
N TRP A 184 11.02 18.07 -11.61
CA TRP A 184 10.53 17.58 -12.92
C TRP A 184 9.29 18.31 -13.41
N SER A 185 8.36 18.61 -12.50
CA SER A 185 7.17 19.40 -12.81
C SER A 185 7.56 20.83 -13.23
N LYS A 186 8.52 21.46 -12.53
CA LYS A 186 9.00 22.81 -12.84
C LYS A 186 9.81 22.90 -14.14
N THR A 187 10.63 21.89 -14.43
CA THR A 187 11.50 21.83 -15.62
C THR A 187 10.74 21.40 -16.87
N GLY A 188 9.62 20.68 -16.75
CA GLY A 188 8.91 20.08 -17.88
C GLY A 188 9.65 18.89 -18.52
N ALA A 189 10.63 18.31 -17.81
CA ALA A 189 11.48 17.25 -18.33
C ALA A 189 10.70 16.01 -18.80
N ALA A 190 9.70 15.58 -18.02
CA ALA A 190 8.87 14.45 -18.36
C ALA A 190 8.02 14.74 -19.62
N GLN A 191 7.54 15.98 -19.79
CA GLN A 191 6.71 16.38 -20.93
C GLN A 191 7.52 16.33 -22.23
N ALA A 192 8.77 16.84 -22.19
CA ALA A 192 9.68 16.79 -23.33
C ALA A 192 9.97 15.35 -23.79
N PHE A 193 10.12 14.40 -22.86
CA PHE A 193 10.30 13.00 -23.20
C PHE A 193 9.06 12.39 -23.86
N ALA A 194 7.88 12.62 -23.29
CA ALA A 194 6.64 12.09 -23.83
C ALA A 194 6.36 12.64 -25.25
N GLU A 195 6.64 13.92 -25.51
CA GLU A 195 6.48 14.52 -26.84
C GLU A 195 7.44 13.91 -27.86
N TRP A 196 8.71 13.72 -27.48
CA TRP A 196 9.69 13.10 -28.35
C TRP A 196 9.28 11.68 -28.75
N MET A 197 8.83 10.87 -27.78
CA MET A 197 8.32 9.52 -28.04
C MET A 197 7.13 9.54 -28.98
N THR A 198 6.17 10.43 -28.74
CA THR A 198 4.93 10.46 -29.53
C THR A 198 5.19 10.90 -30.97
N ARG A 199 6.14 11.82 -31.21
CA ARG A 199 6.53 12.25 -32.58
C ARG A 199 7.27 11.17 -33.38
N HIS A 200 8.09 10.34 -32.74
CA HIS A 200 8.94 9.37 -33.45
C HIS A 200 8.34 7.96 -33.53
N CYS A 201 7.46 7.58 -32.60
CA CYS A 201 6.96 6.21 -32.48
C CYS A 201 5.53 6.01 -33.00
N VAL A 202 4.72 7.07 -33.11
CA VAL A 202 3.33 6.95 -33.56
C VAL A 202 3.21 7.00 -35.08
N LYS A 203 2.61 5.96 -35.68
CA LYS A 203 2.37 5.80 -37.12
C LYS A 203 0.90 5.51 -37.47
N GLY A 204 0.03 5.41 -36.48
CA GLY A 204 -1.34 4.91 -36.62
C GLY A 204 -2.01 4.65 -35.25
N PRO A 205 -3.28 4.20 -35.22
CA PRO A 205 -4.05 4.07 -33.99
C PRO A 205 -3.50 3.04 -33.01
N ARG A 206 -3.05 1.88 -33.51
CA ARG A 206 -2.43 0.85 -32.65
C ARG A 206 -1.12 1.34 -32.03
N SER A 207 -0.27 2.00 -32.83
CA SER A 207 0.98 2.56 -32.31
C SER A 207 0.74 3.69 -31.32
N ALA A 208 -0.26 4.55 -31.51
CA ALA A 208 -0.61 5.59 -30.54
C ALA A 208 -1.01 5.00 -29.18
N LYS A 209 -1.84 3.94 -29.20
CA LYS A 209 -2.23 3.20 -27.98
C LYS A 209 -1.07 2.48 -27.32
N CYS A 210 -0.20 1.84 -28.12
CA CYS A 210 0.99 1.18 -27.59
C CYS A 210 1.98 2.18 -27.00
N VAL A 211 2.12 3.38 -27.58
CA VAL A 211 2.92 4.47 -27.02
C VAL A 211 2.30 4.97 -25.72
N ALA A 212 0.98 5.20 -25.65
CA ALA A 212 0.31 5.55 -24.40
C ALA A 212 0.56 4.50 -23.30
N TRP A 213 0.37 3.23 -23.64
CA TRP A 213 0.59 2.11 -22.72
C TRP A 213 2.05 2.05 -22.25
N PHE A 214 3.01 2.16 -23.17
CA PHE A 214 4.44 2.14 -22.85
C PHE A 214 4.87 3.35 -22.00
N LEU A 215 4.38 4.55 -22.32
CA LEU A 215 4.65 5.74 -21.53
C LEU A 215 4.06 5.61 -20.12
N GLY A 216 2.87 5.03 -19.97
CA GLY A 216 2.31 4.73 -18.64
C GLY A 216 3.19 3.78 -17.83
N ILE A 217 3.70 2.73 -18.48
CA ILE A 217 4.68 1.82 -17.87
C ILE A 217 5.98 2.52 -17.50
N LEU A 218 6.46 3.46 -18.31
CA LEU A 218 7.70 4.17 -18.03
C LEU A 218 7.54 5.20 -16.89
N PHE A 219 6.39 5.87 -16.84
CA PHE A 219 6.08 6.91 -15.84
C PHE A 219 5.38 6.36 -14.58
N PHE A 220 5.44 5.04 -14.35
CA PHE A 220 4.84 4.33 -13.21
C PHE A 220 5.26 4.82 -11.79
N GLN A 221 6.23 5.75 -11.71
CA GLN A 221 6.77 6.29 -10.46
C GLN A 221 5.73 7.05 -9.62
N GLY A 222 4.67 7.58 -10.25
CA GLY A 222 3.57 8.25 -9.53
C GLY A 222 2.29 8.27 -10.37
N GLY A 223 1.21 7.66 -9.86
CA GLY A 223 -0.05 7.47 -10.60
C GLY A 223 -0.59 8.77 -11.20
N THR A 224 -0.70 9.83 -10.39
CA THR A 224 -1.13 11.17 -10.81
C THR A 224 -0.23 11.77 -11.91
N MET A 225 1.09 11.72 -11.73
CA MET A 225 2.05 12.25 -12.70
C MET A 225 2.01 11.47 -14.02
N SER A 226 1.94 10.14 -13.95
CA SER A 226 1.81 9.26 -15.12
C SER A 226 0.56 9.62 -15.91
N VAL A 227 -0.58 9.68 -15.24
CA VAL A 227 -1.87 9.99 -15.86
C VAL A 227 -1.86 11.35 -16.54
N VAL A 228 -1.39 12.39 -15.84
CA VAL A 228 -1.39 13.76 -16.35
C VAL A 228 -0.49 13.86 -17.57
N LEU A 229 0.72 13.35 -17.47
CA LEU A 229 1.74 13.48 -18.50
C LEU A 229 1.40 12.66 -19.74
N VAL A 230 1.06 11.38 -19.57
CA VAL A 230 0.73 10.49 -20.68
C VAL A 230 -0.58 10.94 -21.33
N GLY A 231 -1.59 11.27 -20.52
CA GLY A 231 -2.88 11.73 -21.01
C GLY A 231 -2.76 13.01 -21.85
N THR A 232 -2.12 14.06 -21.32
CA THR A 232 -1.99 15.33 -22.04
C THR A 232 -1.07 15.24 -23.27
N THR A 233 -0.02 14.42 -23.21
CA THR A 233 0.93 14.33 -24.32
C THR A 233 0.44 13.48 -25.48
N VAL A 234 -0.20 12.35 -25.18
CA VAL A 234 -0.63 11.42 -26.23
C VAL A 234 -1.97 11.82 -26.84
N ARG A 235 -2.84 12.52 -26.09
CA ARG A 235 -4.18 12.92 -26.54
C ARG A 235 -4.19 13.61 -27.91
N PRO A 236 -3.43 14.70 -28.20
CA PRO A 236 -3.52 15.39 -29.48
C PRO A 236 -3.21 14.51 -30.69
N ILE A 237 -2.42 13.46 -30.49
CA ILE A 237 -2.05 12.51 -31.53
C ILE A 237 -3.06 11.36 -31.58
N ALA A 238 -3.59 10.92 -30.44
CA ALA A 238 -4.67 9.93 -30.38
C ALA A 238 -5.95 10.44 -31.05
N ASP A 239 -6.28 11.72 -30.88
CA ASP A 239 -7.44 12.38 -31.50
C ASP A 239 -7.31 12.37 -33.04
N LYS A 240 -6.12 12.67 -33.57
CA LYS A 240 -5.81 12.59 -35.01
C LYS A 240 -5.95 11.19 -35.57
N GLU A 241 -5.63 10.19 -34.76
CA GLU A 241 -5.75 8.76 -35.09
C GLU A 241 -7.16 8.20 -34.80
N ASN A 242 -8.15 9.05 -34.53
CA ASN A 242 -9.55 8.70 -34.27
C ASN A 242 -9.74 7.72 -33.09
N ILE A 243 -8.89 7.78 -32.07
CA ILE A 243 -9.02 6.98 -30.84
C ILE A 243 -10.08 7.61 -29.94
N SER A 244 -11.03 6.82 -29.45
CA SER A 244 -12.08 7.35 -28.56
C SER A 244 -11.48 7.78 -27.24
N HIS A 245 -11.98 8.86 -26.62
CA HIS A 245 -11.41 9.32 -25.36
C HIS A 245 -11.58 8.29 -24.23
N GLU A 246 -12.65 7.47 -24.25
CA GLU A 246 -12.81 6.36 -23.30
C GLU A 246 -11.71 5.30 -23.47
N GLU A 247 -11.31 4.99 -24.71
CA GLU A 247 -10.24 4.05 -25.00
C GLU A 247 -8.89 4.56 -24.49
N LEU A 248 -8.59 5.85 -24.75
CA LEU A 248 -7.37 6.47 -24.27
C LEU A 248 -7.34 6.56 -22.73
N SER A 249 -8.45 6.99 -22.12
CA SER A 249 -8.59 7.09 -20.66
C SER A 249 -8.39 5.75 -19.97
N TYR A 250 -8.98 4.68 -20.51
CA TYR A 250 -8.78 3.33 -20.00
C TYR A 250 -7.31 2.88 -20.03
N ILE A 251 -6.58 3.17 -21.12
CA ILE A 251 -5.16 2.82 -21.26
C ILE A 251 -4.33 3.60 -20.25
N VAL A 252 -4.53 4.92 -20.16
CA VAL A 252 -3.78 5.81 -19.27
C VAL A 252 -4.00 5.44 -17.80
N ASP A 253 -5.24 5.21 -17.39
CA ASP A 253 -5.57 4.87 -16.00
C ASP A 253 -5.04 3.47 -15.61
N SER A 254 -5.26 2.47 -16.47
CA SER A 254 -4.82 1.10 -16.19
C SER A 254 -3.31 0.90 -16.24
N THR A 255 -2.56 1.86 -16.79
CA THR A 255 -1.10 1.89 -16.78
C THR A 255 -0.55 2.89 -15.75
N ALA A 256 -1.39 3.35 -14.82
CA ALA A 256 -0.99 4.16 -13.67
C ALA A 256 -0.79 3.26 -12.42
N SER A 257 -1.84 3.04 -11.63
CA SER A 257 -1.74 2.31 -10.36
C SER A 257 -1.46 0.80 -10.52
N PRO A 258 -2.02 0.07 -11.50
CA PRO A 258 -1.74 -1.36 -11.66
C PRO A 258 -0.27 -1.68 -11.97
N ILE A 259 0.35 -0.98 -12.92
CA ILE A 259 1.77 -1.22 -13.24
C ILE A 259 2.68 -0.86 -12.06
N ALA A 260 2.29 0.13 -11.26
CA ALA A 260 3.05 0.53 -10.08
C ALA A 260 3.14 -0.58 -9.02
N SER A 261 2.23 -1.56 -9.03
CA SER A 261 2.33 -2.78 -8.21
C SER A 261 3.34 -3.79 -8.76
N GLN A 262 3.51 -3.85 -10.09
CA GLN A 262 4.37 -4.84 -10.74
C GLN A 262 5.81 -4.37 -10.90
N LEU A 263 6.00 -3.12 -11.28
CA LEU A 263 7.32 -2.51 -11.32
C LEU A 263 7.60 -1.93 -9.93
N ALA A 264 8.07 -2.78 -9.04
CA ALA A 264 8.42 -2.45 -7.65
C ALA A 264 9.67 -1.55 -7.51
N PHE A 265 10.00 -0.75 -8.51
CA PHE A 265 11.13 0.20 -8.50
C PHE A 265 10.66 1.66 -8.33
N ASN A 266 9.50 1.83 -7.69
CA ASN A 266 8.90 3.13 -7.40
C ASN A 266 8.78 3.36 -5.89
N ALA A 267 7.95 4.32 -5.52
CA ALA A 267 7.67 4.67 -4.14
C ALA A 267 6.80 3.62 -3.39
N TRP A 268 6.28 2.57 -4.04
CA TRP A 268 5.34 1.67 -3.39
C TRP A 268 5.97 0.71 -2.38
N PRO A 269 7.10 0.02 -2.66
CA PRO A 269 7.70 -0.89 -1.71
C PRO A 269 8.06 -0.22 -0.38
N GLY A 270 8.67 0.96 -0.41
CA GLY A 270 9.02 1.67 0.83
C GLY A 270 7.81 2.23 1.59
N TYR A 271 6.66 2.43 0.93
CA TYR A 271 5.42 2.90 1.54
C TYR A 271 4.71 1.71 2.17
N VAL A 272 4.52 0.64 1.40
CA VAL A 272 3.81 -0.56 1.82
C VAL A 272 4.58 -1.34 2.89
N GLN A 273 5.92 -1.41 2.79
CA GLN A 273 6.73 -2.10 3.82
C GLN A 273 6.50 -1.51 5.22
N ALA A 274 6.12 -0.24 5.33
CA ALA A 274 5.84 0.40 6.61
C ALA A 274 4.65 -0.22 7.35
N PHE A 275 3.70 -0.79 6.60
CA PHE A 275 2.42 -1.27 7.14
C PHE A 275 2.38 -2.76 7.41
N ILE A 276 3.35 -3.51 6.88
CA ILE A 276 3.37 -4.96 6.95
C ILE A 276 4.27 -5.50 8.05
N TYR A 277 4.75 -4.63 8.96
CA TYR A 277 5.44 -5.10 10.14
C TYR A 277 4.51 -5.90 11.04
N VAL A 278 4.91 -7.12 11.37
CA VAL A 278 4.23 -7.98 12.33
C VAL A 278 5.24 -8.44 13.36
N SER A 279 5.00 -8.11 14.63
CA SER A 279 5.86 -8.56 15.74
C SER A 279 5.90 -10.09 15.83
N GLY A 280 7.09 -10.64 16.08
CA GLY A 280 7.33 -12.07 16.17
C GLY A 280 7.68 -12.76 14.84
N ILE A 281 7.56 -12.07 13.70
CA ILE A 281 7.93 -12.62 12.39
C ILE A 281 9.34 -12.15 12.02
N SER A 282 10.30 -13.08 12.03
CA SER A 282 11.72 -12.78 11.75
C SER A 282 11.94 -12.20 10.35
N TRP A 283 11.25 -12.74 9.34
CA TRP A 283 11.36 -12.34 7.93
C TRP A 283 10.52 -11.10 7.54
N LEU A 284 9.88 -10.42 8.50
CA LEU A 284 9.32 -9.07 8.34
C LEU A 284 9.92 -8.07 9.34
N ALA A 285 10.96 -8.47 10.07
CA ALA A 285 11.43 -7.71 11.22
C ALA A 285 12.15 -6.42 10.81
N THR A 286 13.03 -6.49 9.81
CA THR A 286 13.72 -5.31 9.32
C THR A 286 13.00 -4.70 8.12
N GLU A 287 13.29 -3.43 7.85
CA GLU A 287 12.83 -2.76 6.63
C GLU A 287 13.28 -3.50 5.37
N ALA A 288 14.53 -3.97 5.33
CA ALA A 288 15.06 -4.74 4.21
C ALA A 288 14.32 -6.06 3.99
N ASP A 289 13.95 -6.76 5.07
CA ASP A 289 13.19 -8.01 4.97
C ASP A 289 11.79 -7.76 4.41
N ARG A 290 11.11 -6.69 4.86
CA ARG A 290 9.78 -6.33 4.37
C ARG A 290 9.79 -5.87 2.91
N ILE A 291 10.83 -5.14 2.49
CA ILE A 291 11.04 -4.80 1.08
C ILE A 291 11.29 -6.09 0.28
N THR A 292 12.12 -7.00 0.78
CA THR A 292 12.36 -8.29 0.12
C THR A 292 11.08 -9.10 -0.01
N PHE A 293 10.26 -9.15 1.04
CA PHE A 293 8.95 -9.79 1.03
C PHE A 293 8.00 -9.14 0.00
N PHE A 294 8.01 -7.82 -0.12
CA PHE A 294 7.27 -7.10 -1.17
C PHE A 294 7.67 -7.62 -2.56
N PHE A 295 8.98 -7.64 -2.86
CA PHE A 295 9.49 -8.11 -4.16
C PHE A 295 9.14 -9.59 -4.43
N LYS A 296 9.24 -10.46 -3.41
CA LYS A 296 8.79 -11.85 -3.51
C LYS A 296 7.29 -11.98 -3.78
N SER A 297 6.49 -10.99 -3.38
CA SER A 297 5.05 -10.99 -3.53
C SER A 297 4.56 -10.48 -4.89
N VAL A 298 5.37 -9.70 -5.61
CA VAL A 298 5.04 -9.13 -6.93
C VAL A 298 4.48 -10.16 -7.94
N PRO A 299 5.05 -11.37 -8.08
CA PRO A 299 4.50 -12.38 -9.01
C PRO A 299 3.08 -12.84 -8.68
N PHE A 300 2.62 -12.63 -7.44
CA PHE A 300 1.29 -13.02 -6.96
C PHE A 300 0.26 -11.90 -7.04
N CYS A 301 0.65 -10.69 -7.44
CA CYS A 301 -0.26 -9.58 -7.75
C CYS A 301 -0.97 -9.81 -9.09
N PHE A 302 -1.81 -10.84 -9.13
CA PHE A 302 -2.47 -11.35 -10.33
C PHE A 302 -3.39 -10.32 -10.99
N TYR A 303 -4.13 -9.50 -10.25
CA TYR A 303 -4.98 -8.46 -10.82
C TYR A 303 -4.13 -7.41 -11.55
N ALA A 304 -3.06 -6.91 -10.94
CA ALA A 304 -2.18 -5.94 -11.58
C ALA A 304 -1.60 -6.49 -12.90
N ILE A 305 -1.17 -7.77 -12.89
CA ILE A 305 -0.71 -8.48 -14.10
C ILE A 305 -1.82 -8.52 -15.16
N PHE A 306 -3.02 -8.97 -14.79
CA PHE A 306 -4.13 -9.12 -15.73
C PHE A 306 -4.67 -7.77 -16.23
N ALA A 307 -4.63 -6.72 -15.41
CA ALA A 307 -5.04 -5.37 -15.80
C ALA A 307 -4.06 -4.79 -16.84
N VAL A 308 -2.75 -4.81 -16.56
CA VAL A 308 -1.71 -4.29 -17.47
C VAL A 308 -1.63 -5.08 -18.77
N LEU A 309 -1.69 -6.42 -18.70
CA LEU A 309 -1.71 -7.26 -19.90
C LEU A 309 -3.03 -7.09 -20.65
N GLY A 310 -4.16 -7.00 -19.96
CA GLY A 310 -5.47 -6.77 -20.55
C GLY A 310 -5.51 -5.46 -21.36
N THR A 311 -4.89 -4.40 -20.84
CA THR A 311 -4.83 -3.10 -21.54
C THR A 311 -3.86 -3.10 -22.70
N PHE A 312 -2.74 -3.81 -22.59
CA PHE A 312 -1.86 -4.07 -23.73
C PHE A 312 -2.61 -4.75 -24.87
N LEU A 313 -3.40 -5.78 -24.54
CA LEU A 313 -4.22 -6.51 -25.51
C LEU A 313 -5.29 -5.62 -26.16
N VAL A 314 -5.87 -4.66 -25.41
CA VAL A 314 -6.74 -3.62 -25.98
C VAL A 314 -5.95 -2.67 -26.91
N ALA A 315 -4.74 -2.28 -26.53
CA ALA A 315 -3.88 -1.40 -27.34
C ALA A 315 -3.54 -2.03 -28.70
N ILE A 316 -3.28 -3.34 -28.76
CA ILE A 316 -3.03 -4.08 -30.01
C ILE A 316 -4.32 -4.59 -30.70
N GLU A 317 -5.50 -4.25 -30.16
CA GLU A 317 -6.83 -4.65 -30.66
C GLU A 317 -7.10 -6.17 -30.67
N LYS A 318 -6.49 -6.90 -29.73
CA LYS A 318 -6.72 -8.34 -29.49
C LYS A 318 -7.08 -8.65 -28.04
N PRO A 319 -8.08 -7.98 -27.43
CA PRO A 319 -8.41 -8.24 -26.02
C PRO A 319 -9.05 -9.60 -25.83
N LEU A 320 -8.71 -10.26 -24.72
CA LEU A 320 -9.31 -11.53 -24.28
C LEU A 320 -10.79 -11.36 -23.91
N PHE A 321 -11.14 -10.19 -23.36
CA PHE A 321 -12.51 -9.82 -23.02
C PHE A 321 -12.80 -8.39 -23.49
N PHE A 322 -13.98 -8.19 -24.09
CA PHE A 322 -14.39 -6.89 -24.62
C PHE A 322 -15.69 -6.42 -23.95
N GLY A 323 -15.58 -5.42 -23.08
CA GLY A 323 -16.74 -4.75 -22.50
C GLY A 323 -17.62 -4.14 -23.59
N LYS A 324 -18.95 -4.35 -23.53
CA LYS A 324 -19.89 -3.86 -24.55
C LYS A 324 -19.80 -2.35 -24.78
N ARG A 325 -19.52 -1.57 -23.72
CA ARG A 325 -19.40 -0.10 -23.80
C ARG A 325 -18.11 0.34 -24.49
N LEU A 326 -16.97 -0.20 -24.08
CA LEU A 326 -15.69 0.10 -24.73
C LEU A 326 -15.70 -0.29 -26.22
N LYS A 327 -16.28 -1.45 -26.56
CA LYS A 327 -16.44 -1.88 -27.96
C LYS A 327 -17.22 -0.88 -28.80
N LYS A 328 -18.32 -0.34 -28.25
CA LYS A 328 -19.15 0.66 -28.92
C LYS A 328 -18.40 1.98 -29.08
N ALA A 329 -17.65 2.41 -28.07
CA ALA A 329 -16.84 3.63 -28.13
C ALA A 329 -15.76 3.55 -29.23
N MET A 330 -15.03 2.43 -29.28
CA MET A 330 -14.03 2.19 -30.33
C MET A 330 -14.65 2.13 -31.72
N GLN A 331 -15.79 1.45 -31.89
CA GLN A 331 -16.48 1.38 -33.17
C GLN A 331 -17.02 2.74 -33.63
N ARG A 332 -17.50 3.57 -32.69
CA ARG A 332 -17.98 4.94 -32.96
C ARG A 332 -16.83 5.80 -33.50
N ALA A 333 -15.75 5.91 -32.74
CA ALA A 333 -14.62 6.74 -33.13
C ALA A 333 -14.01 6.31 -34.48
N ARG A 334 -13.85 5.00 -34.72
CA ARG A 334 -13.31 4.50 -36.01
C ARG A 334 -14.23 4.67 -37.21
N LYS A 335 -15.56 4.58 -37.04
CA LYS A 335 -16.52 4.65 -38.16
C LYS A 335 -17.02 6.06 -38.47
N THR A 336 -17.19 6.89 -37.44
CA THR A 336 -17.83 8.20 -37.59
C THR A 336 -16.90 9.36 -37.29
N GLY A 337 -15.69 9.11 -36.78
CA GLY A 337 -14.76 10.16 -36.32
C GLY A 337 -15.21 10.85 -35.02
N ALA A 338 -16.32 10.40 -34.40
CA ALA A 338 -16.81 10.99 -33.16
C ALA A 338 -16.09 10.36 -31.96
N LEU A 339 -15.17 11.12 -31.35
CA LEU A 339 -14.32 10.64 -30.26
C LEU A 339 -15.09 10.47 -28.95
N ASP A 340 -16.11 11.31 -28.72
CA ASP A 340 -16.95 11.32 -27.51
C ASP A 340 -18.33 10.68 -27.73
N ALA A 341 -18.94 10.21 -26.64
CA ALA A 341 -20.30 9.71 -26.65
C ALA A 341 -21.35 10.85 -26.83
N PRO A 342 -22.53 10.56 -27.39
CA PRO A 342 -23.59 11.56 -27.49
C PRO A 342 -24.02 12.04 -26.10
N GLY A 343 -23.90 13.35 -25.84
CA GLY A 343 -24.24 13.95 -24.54
C GLY A 343 -23.14 13.87 -23.48
N ALA A 344 -21.94 13.40 -23.83
CA ALA A 344 -20.76 13.46 -22.97
C ALA A 344 -20.42 14.92 -22.61
N ILE A 345 -19.99 15.14 -21.37
CA ILE A 345 -19.48 16.44 -20.91
C ILE A 345 -17.98 16.26 -20.66
N PRO A 346 -17.15 16.37 -21.71
CA PRO A 346 -15.73 16.09 -21.59
C PRO A 346 -15.07 17.03 -20.59
N LEU A 347 -14.30 16.47 -19.67
CA LEU A 347 -13.46 17.23 -18.75
C LEU A 347 -12.23 17.70 -19.54
N SER A 348 -11.92 19.00 -19.50
CA SER A 348 -10.78 19.54 -20.24
C SER A 348 -9.70 20.08 -19.32
N ALA A 349 -8.50 19.53 -19.46
CA ALA A 349 -7.31 19.89 -18.71
C ALA A 349 -6.49 21.04 -19.31
N VAL A 350 -7.10 22.03 -19.96
CA VAL A 350 -6.35 23.12 -20.65
C VAL A 350 -5.34 23.78 -19.70
N GLU A 351 -5.66 23.90 -18.41
CA GLU A 351 -4.78 24.45 -17.38
C GLU A 351 -3.66 23.50 -16.89
N LEU A 352 -3.86 22.17 -16.92
CA LEU A 352 -2.78 21.21 -16.60
C LEU A 352 -1.80 21.01 -17.76
N SER A 353 -2.20 21.43 -18.97
CA SER A 353 -1.36 21.39 -20.17
C SER A 353 -0.26 22.47 -20.14
N SER A 354 -0.40 23.50 -19.30
CA SER A 354 0.61 24.56 -19.15
C SER A 354 1.59 24.21 -18.04
N THR A 355 2.68 23.55 -18.41
CA THR A 355 3.87 23.48 -17.57
C THR A 355 4.35 24.88 -17.22
N GLN A 356 4.55 25.19 -15.93
CA GLN A 356 5.12 26.47 -15.46
C GLN A 356 6.63 26.51 -15.68
N VAL A 357 7.09 26.21 -16.90
CA VAL A 357 8.51 26.28 -17.25
C VAL A 357 8.92 27.75 -17.27
N PRO A 358 9.97 28.14 -16.52
CA PRO A 358 10.48 29.51 -16.53
C PRO A 358 10.78 30.01 -17.94
N LYS A 359 10.52 31.31 -18.18
CA LYS A 359 10.79 31.94 -19.49
C LYS A 359 12.28 31.81 -19.82
N GLY A 360 12.60 31.20 -20.96
CA GLY A 360 13.98 30.98 -21.41
C GLY A 360 14.57 29.62 -21.03
N TYR A 361 13.85 28.79 -20.26
CA TYR A 361 14.23 27.42 -19.98
C TYR A 361 13.70 26.47 -21.06
N SER A 362 14.55 25.59 -21.58
CA SER A 362 14.14 24.55 -22.52
C SER A 362 14.32 23.17 -21.88
N ALA A 363 13.22 22.43 -21.75
CA ALA A 363 13.24 21.08 -21.22
C ALA A 363 13.99 20.14 -22.18
N HIS A 364 14.89 19.32 -21.65
CA HIS A 364 15.57 18.28 -22.39
C HIS A 364 15.31 16.91 -21.77
N ILE A 365 15.21 15.89 -22.61
CA ILE A 365 14.90 14.50 -22.23
C ILE A 365 15.82 13.95 -21.12
N ILE A 366 17.09 14.34 -21.16
CA ILE A 366 18.12 13.89 -20.20
C ILE A 366 17.78 14.30 -18.76
N GLU A 367 17.08 15.41 -18.54
CA GLU A 367 16.67 15.87 -17.20
C GLU A 367 15.70 14.90 -16.52
N PHE A 368 14.99 14.09 -17.31
CA PHE A 368 14.16 13.00 -16.81
C PHE A 368 14.94 11.68 -16.72
N LEU A 369 15.66 11.30 -17.78
CA LEU A 369 16.32 9.99 -17.84
C LEU A 369 17.50 9.85 -16.88
N MET A 370 18.29 10.91 -16.68
CA MET A 370 19.53 10.84 -15.91
C MET A 370 19.28 10.54 -14.42
N PRO A 371 18.34 11.22 -13.71
CA PRO A 371 18.00 10.85 -12.34
C PRO A 371 17.43 9.43 -12.22
N VAL A 372 16.60 8.98 -13.18
CA VAL A 372 16.06 7.60 -13.19
C VAL A 372 17.19 6.57 -13.33
N ILE A 373 18.11 6.78 -14.26
CA ILE A 373 19.28 5.91 -14.45
C ILE A 373 20.13 5.85 -13.18
N LEU A 374 20.36 7.00 -12.53
CA LEU A 374 21.12 7.06 -11.27
C LEU A 374 20.43 6.26 -10.16
N ILE A 375 19.11 6.37 -10.00
CA ILE A 375 18.37 5.57 -9.01
C ILE A 375 18.60 4.08 -9.23
N ILE A 376 18.46 3.61 -10.48
CA ILE A 376 18.61 2.20 -10.84
C ILE A 376 20.04 1.73 -10.61
N VAL A 377 21.04 2.46 -11.12
CA VAL A 377 22.45 2.08 -11.03
C VAL A 377 22.93 2.04 -9.58
N ILE A 378 22.54 3.01 -8.75
CA ILE A 378 22.94 3.06 -7.34
C ILE A 378 22.24 1.96 -6.55
N ALA A 379 20.93 1.75 -6.75
CA ALA A 379 20.19 0.68 -6.07
C ALA A 379 20.75 -0.72 -6.39
N ILE A 380 21.03 -1.00 -7.67
CA ILE A 380 21.62 -2.27 -8.10
C ILE A 380 23.08 -2.39 -7.61
N GLY A 381 23.88 -1.34 -7.74
CA GLY A 381 25.29 -1.34 -7.34
C GLY A 381 25.47 -1.57 -5.83
N THR A 382 24.64 -0.94 -5.01
CA THR A 382 24.63 -1.14 -3.55
C THR A 382 24.12 -2.52 -3.17
N PHE A 383 23.10 -3.04 -3.86
CA PHE A 383 22.67 -4.43 -3.67
C PHE A 383 23.79 -5.44 -3.93
N ILE A 384 24.55 -5.28 -5.01
CA ILE A 384 25.66 -6.19 -5.35
C ILE A 384 26.81 -6.08 -4.34
N THR A 385 27.13 -4.88 -3.87
CA THR A 385 28.30 -4.63 -3.01
C THR A 385 28.04 -4.81 -1.52
N GLN A 386 26.83 -4.50 -1.05
CA GLN A 386 26.45 -4.47 0.37
C GLN A 386 25.40 -5.53 0.73
N GLY A 387 24.84 -6.24 -0.25
CA GLY A 387 23.78 -7.24 -0.05
C GLY A 387 22.37 -6.65 0.12
N SER A 388 22.23 -5.32 0.15
CA SER A 388 20.94 -4.62 0.24
C SER A 388 20.98 -3.30 -0.55
N PRO A 389 19.89 -2.90 -1.23
CA PRO A 389 19.87 -1.65 -1.99
C PRO A 389 19.78 -0.44 -1.05
N ASP A 390 20.67 0.54 -1.22
CA ASP A 390 20.59 1.83 -0.51
C ASP A 390 19.72 2.82 -1.29
N ILE A 391 18.42 2.75 -1.00
CA ILE A 391 17.39 3.57 -1.63
C ILE A 391 17.54 5.05 -1.23
N THR A 392 17.95 5.32 0.01
CA THR A 392 18.13 6.68 0.53
C THR A 392 19.20 7.42 -0.25
N LEU A 393 20.35 6.76 -0.48
CA LEU A 393 21.44 7.30 -1.27
C LEU A 393 21.04 7.50 -2.74
N ALA A 394 20.37 6.51 -3.33
CA ALA A 394 19.92 6.56 -4.72
C ALA A 394 19.02 7.78 -5.00
N PHE A 395 18.00 8.00 -4.16
CA PHE A 395 17.09 9.14 -4.29
C PHE A 395 17.76 10.48 -3.94
N GLY A 396 18.65 10.50 -2.94
CA GLY A 396 19.41 11.70 -2.59
C GLY A 396 20.30 12.20 -3.74
N ILE A 397 21.03 11.28 -4.39
CA ILE A 397 21.88 11.61 -5.54
C ILE A 397 21.03 12.01 -6.75
N ALA A 398 19.90 11.34 -6.98
CA ALA A 398 18.99 11.68 -8.08
C ALA A 398 18.39 13.09 -7.92
N LEU A 399 17.95 13.46 -6.72
CA LEU A 399 17.49 14.81 -6.41
C LEU A 399 18.61 15.83 -6.66
N LEU A 400 19.82 15.57 -6.16
CA LEU A 400 20.96 16.45 -6.34
C LEU A 400 21.32 16.61 -7.83
N SER A 401 21.24 15.55 -8.62
CA SER A 401 21.50 15.64 -10.06
C SER A 401 20.48 16.51 -10.79
N SER A 402 19.18 16.37 -10.47
CA SER A 402 18.13 17.19 -11.06
C SER A 402 18.32 18.66 -10.69
N PHE A 403 18.72 18.91 -9.45
CA PHE A 403 19.03 20.24 -8.94
C PHE A 403 20.21 20.89 -9.70
N VAL A 404 21.32 20.17 -9.85
CA VAL A 404 22.51 20.63 -10.58
C VAL A 404 22.20 20.87 -12.06
N MET A 405 21.44 19.98 -12.70
CA MET A 405 21.06 20.12 -14.10
C MET A 405 20.18 21.35 -14.32
N ALA A 406 19.15 21.55 -13.50
CA ALA A 406 18.28 22.72 -13.59
C ALA A 406 19.05 24.04 -13.41
N LEU A 407 19.95 24.11 -12.43
CA LEU A 407 20.84 25.26 -12.24
C LEU A 407 21.75 25.49 -13.46
N SER A 408 22.38 24.44 -13.97
CA SER A 408 23.34 24.53 -15.09
C SER A 408 22.70 25.03 -16.39
N LYS A 409 21.39 24.78 -16.57
CA LYS A 409 20.61 25.25 -17.72
C LYS A 409 19.96 26.62 -17.51
N GLY A 410 20.30 27.30 -16.41
CA GLY A 410 19.93 28.69 -16.15
C GLY A 410 18.64 28.89 -15.34
N MET A 411 18.08 27.84 -14.72
CA MET A 411 16.97 28.02 -13.77
C MET A 411 17.50 28.66 -12.47
N SER A 412 16.75 29.59 -11.89
CA SER A 412 17.17 30.23 -10.64
C SER A 412 17.02 29.28 -9.45
N LEU A 413 17.88 29.45 -8.44
CA LEU A 413 17.79 28.68 -7.19
C LEU A 413 16.40 28.80 -6.53
N ALA A 414 15.79 29.98 -6.59
CA ALA A 414 14.47 30.23 -6.03
C ALA A 414 13.38 29.40 -6.74
N GLU A 415 13.43 29.27 -8.06
CA GLU A 415 12.47 28.48 -8.83
C GLU A 415 12.63 26.97 -8.57
N ILE A 416 13.87 26.50 -8.41
CA ILE A 416 14.14 25.09 -8.11
C ILE A 416 13.67 24.76 -6.68
N MET A 417 13.91 25.66 -5.72
CA MET A 417 13.43 25.52 -4.35
C MET A 417 11.90 25.58 -4.27
N ASP A 418 11.26 26.52 -4.97
CA ASP A 418 9.80 26.58 -5.09
C ASP A 418 9.24 25.28 -5.69
N GLY A 419 9.80 24.81 -6.80
CA GLY A 419 9.44 23.54 -7.43
C GLY A 419 9.56 22.38 -6.44
N SER A 420 10.71 22.25 -5.78
CA SER A 420 10.97 21.19 -4.79
C SER A 420 9.97 21.23 -3.64
N ILE A 421 9.72 22.40 -3.04
CA ILE A 421 8.77 22.58 -1.93
C ILE A 421 7.34 22.24 -2.37
N ASN A 422 6.93 22.65 -3.57
CA ASN A 422 5.60 22.33 -4.09
C ASN A 422 5.45 20.82 -4.35
N GLY A 423 6.52 20.17 -4.80
CA GLY A 423 6.59 18.71 -4.86
C GLY A 423 6.47 18.05 -3.48
N MET A 424 7.19 18.52 -2.46
CA MET A 424 7.04 18.03 -1.08
C MET A 424 5.62 18.21 -0.54
N LYS A 425 4.99 19.37 -0.75
CA LYS A 425 3.59 19.64 -0.34
C LYS A 425 2.61 18.61 -0.90
N SER A 426 2.84 18.14 -2.13
CA SER A 426 1.98 17.13 -2.77
C SER A 426 2.01 15.76 -2.07
N LEU A 427 3.02 15.48 -1.23
CA LEU A 427 3.20 14.19 -0.55
C LEU A 427 2.94 14.23 0.96
N ILE A 428 2.65 15.40 1.55
CA ILE A 428 2.44 15.55 3.01
C ILE A 428 1.30 14.65 3.51
N LEU A 429 0.17 14.60 2.79
CA LEU A 429 -0.98 13.80 3.21
C LEU A 429 -0.63 12.30 3.27
N GLY A 430 0.10 11.80 2.27
CA GLY A 430 0.57 10.42 2.23
C GLY A 430 1.48 10.07 3.40
N LEU A 431 2.38 10.99 3.78
CA LEU A 431 3.25 10.83 4.95
C LEU A 431 2.45 10.81 6.26
N MET A 432 1.46 11.69 6.44
CA MET A 432 0.64 11.70 7.65
C MET A 432 -0.15 10.40 7.81
N ILE A 433 -0.72 9.89 6.72
CA ILE A 433 -1.41 8.60 6.69
C ILE A 433 -0.46 7.47 7.06
N LEU A 434 0.76 7.47 6.50
CA LEU A 434 1.80 6.47 6.78
C LEU A 434 2.10 6.35 8.28
N LEU A 435 2.34 7.50 8.89
CA LEU A 435 2.69 7.63 10.31
C LEU A 435 1.55 7.18 11.24
N MET A 436 0.30 7.51 10.91
CA MET A 436 -0.87 7.04 11.66
C MET A 436 -1.10 5.53 11.48
N ALA A 437 -0.89 5.01 10.27
CA ALA A 437 -1.08 3.60 9.96
C ALA A 437 -0.09 2.68 10.69
N MET A 438 1.17 3.11 10.86
CA MET A 438 2.12 2.40 11.73
C MET A 438 1.60 2.31 13.18
N THR A 439 1.04 3.42 13.67
CA THR A 439 0.52 3.53 15.04
C THR A 439 -0.69 2.61 15.27
N ILE A 440 -1.66 2.57 14.34
CA ILE A 440 -2.83 1.66 14.47
C ILE A 440 -2.43 0.19 14.35
N GLY A 441 -1.41 -0.15 13.55
CA GLY A 441 -0.86 -1.50 13.48
C GLY A 441 -0.33 -1.97 14.82
N SER A 442 0.51 -1.15 15.45
CA SER A 442 1.02 -1.40 16.80
C SER A 442 -0.12 -1.59 17.81
N ILE A 443 -1.12 -0.71 17.79
CA ILE A 443 -2.29 -0.81 18.67
C ILE A 443 -3.08 -2.09 18.42
N THR A 444 -3.34 -2.47 17.17
CA THR A 444 -4.09 -3.67 16.80
C THR A 444 -3.40 -4.95 17.28
N MET A 445 -2.06 -4.97 17.25
CA MET A 445 -1.28 -6.06 17.83
C MET A 445 -1.37 -6.08 19.35
N GLN A 446 -1.24 -4.91 20.01
CA GLN A 446 -1.26 -4.80 21.46
C GLN A 446 -2.64 -5.09 22.09
N THR A 447 -3.73 -4.79 21.38
CA THR A 447 -5.09 -5.15 21.82
C THR A 447 -5.40 -6.65 21.62
N GLY A 448 -4.55 -7.39 20.91
CA GLY A 448 -4.74 -8.84 20.70
C GLY A 448 -5.81 -9.20 19.68
N ALA A 449 -6.10 -8.30 18.74
CA ALA A 449 -7.14 -8.48 17.71
C ALA A 449 -6.97 -9.79 16.91
N GLY A 450 -5.74 -10.08 16.46
CA GLY A 450 -5.43 -11.30 15.69
C GLY A 450 -5.64 -12.59 16.50
N ILE A 451 -5.25 -12.58 17.78
CA ILE A 451 -5.37 -13.73 18.70
C ILE A 451 -6.84 -14.07 18.92
N TYR A 452 -7.66 -13.07 19.23
CA TYR A 452 -9.08 -13.27 19.41
C TYR A 452 -9.74 -13.84 18.14
N LEU A 453 -9.38 -13.34 16.97
CA LEU A 453 -9.99 -13.82 15.73
C LEU A 453 -9.62 -15.27 15.43
N THR A 454 -8.38 -15.69 15.74
CA THR A 454 -7.99 -17.10 15.66
C THR A 454 -8.72 -18.00 16.63
N GLU A 455 -8.98 -17.56 17.86
CA GLU A 455 -9.76 -18.35 18.83
C GLU A 455 -11.21 -18.49 18.39
N LEU A 456 -11.80 -17.42 17.87
CA LEU A 456 -13.19 -17.42 17.42
C LEU A 456 -13.39 -18.26 16.14
N LEU A 457 -12.45 -18.16 15.19
CA LEU A 457 -12.64 -18.68 13.83
C LEU A 457 -11.85 -19.95 13.52
N GLY A 458 -10.92 -20.35 14.40
CA GLY A 458 -9.92 -21.38 14.14
C GLY A 458 -10.48 -22.72 13.62
N ASN A 459 -11.64 -23.15 14.11
CA ASN A 459 -12.28 -24.40 13.68
C ASN A 459 -13.41 -24.22 12.65
N HIS A 460 -13.76 -22.98 12.27
CA HIS A 460 -15.01 -22.68 11.55
C HIS A 460 -14.84 -21.99 10.20
N ILE A 461 -13.71 -21.35 9.92
CA ILE A 461 -13.46 -20.73 8.60
C ILE A 461 -12.27 -21.40 7.90
N PRO A 462 -12.45 -21.90 6.66
CA PRO A 462 -11.33 -22.40 5.88
C PRO A 462 -10.35 -21.27 5.57
N TYR A 463 -9.08 -21.44 5.93
CA TYR A 463 -8.04 -20.42 5.73
C TYR A 463 -7.93 -19.94 4.26
N TRP A 464 -8.27 -20.80 3.29
CA TRP A 464 -8.21 -20.49 1.86
C TRP A 464 -9.13 -19.38 1.39
N ILE A 465 -10.17 -19.03 2.15
CA ILE A 465 -11.10 -17.94 1.77
C ILE A 465 -10.52 -16.55 2.11
N LEU A 466 -9.53 -16.48 3.00
CA LEU A 466 -9.03 -15.22 3.55
C LEU A 466 -8.49 -14.27 2.46
N PRO A 467 -7.65 -14.69 1.48
CA PRO A 467 -7.21 -13.79 0.42
C PRO A 467 -8.39 -13.17 -0.36
N VAL A 468 -9.42 -13.95 -0.69
CA VAL A 468 -10.59 -13.46 -1.43
C VAL A 468 -11.43 -12.49 -0.58
N LEU A 469 -11.58 -12.75 0.72
CA LEU A 469 -12.26 -11.81 1.62
C LEU A 469 -11.50 -10.48 1.72
N LEU A 470 -10.17 -10.53 1.84
CA LEU A 470 -9.31 -9.35 1.88
C LEU A 470 -9.37 -8.57 0.55
N GLN A 471 -9.39 -9.28 -0.58
CA GLN A 471 -9.62 -8.70 -1.90
C GLN A 471 -10.95 -7.95 -1.94
N ILE A 472 -12.06 -8.59 -1.57
CA ILE A 472 -13.39 -7.97 -1.62
C ILE A 472 -13.47 -6.75 -0.68
N LEU A 473 -12.93 -6.88 0.55
CA LEU A 473 -12.86 -5.79 1.52
C LEU A 473 -12.13 -4.57 0.95
N THR A 474 -10.94 -4.78 0.39
CA THR A 474 -10.11 -3.71 -0.16
C THR A 474 -10.70 -3.11 -1.43
N MET A 475 -11.32 -3.92 -2.30
CA MET A 475 -12.05 -3.43 -3.47
C MET A 475 -13.18 -2.47 -3.06
N MET A 476 -14.01 -2.85 -2.08
CA MET A 476 -15.12 -2.00 -1.62
C MET A 476 -14.62 -0.73 -0.94
N MET A 477 -13.58 -0.85 -0.11
CA MET A 477 -12.98 0.27 0.60
C MET A 477 -12.36 1.27 -0.38
N ALA A 478 -11.44 0.81 -1.24
CA ALA A 478 -10.77 1.67 -2.20
C ALA A 478 -11.73 2.27 -3.22
N PHE A 479 -12.78 1.55 -3.63
CA PHE A 479 -13.84 2.11 -4.48
C PHE A 479 -14.59 3.24 -3.77
N SER A 480 -14.84 3.09 -2.47
CA SER A 480 -15.58 4.08 -1.68
C SER A 480 -14.74 5.30 -1.30
N THR A 481 -13.44 5.13 -1.10
CA THR A 481 -12.49 6.18 -0.70
C THR A 481 -11.82 6.86 -1.91
N GLY A 482 -11.75 6.18 -3.05
CA GLY A 482 -11.05 6.66 -4.24
C GLY A 482 -9.52 6.66 -4.10
N THR A 483 -8.96 5.80 -3.23
CA THR A 483 -7.51 5.75 -3.01
C THR A 483 -7.01 4.36 -2.65
N SER A 484 -6.02 3.87 -3.41
CA SER A 484 -5.30 2.63 -3.12
C SER A 484 -4.37 2.81 -1.91
N TRP A 485 -3.63 3.93 -1.85
CA TRP A 485 -2.69 4.24 -0.77
C TRP A 485 -3.38 4.36 0.59
N GLY A 486 -4.50 5.07 0.66
CA GLY A 486 -5.29 5.15 1.89
C GLY A 486 -5.82 3.79 2.34
N THR A 487 -6.19 2.93 1.39
CA THR A 487 -6.67 1.57 1.69
C THR A 487 -5.54 0.67 2.20
N TYR A 488 -4.33 0.76 1.65
CA TYR A 488 -3.14 0.06 2.15
C TYR A 488 -2.85 0.40 3.60
N ALA A 489 -2.82 1.70 3.90
CA ALA A 489 -2.52 2.22 5.22
C ALA A 489 -3.50 1.72 6.28
N ILE A 490 -4.74 1.46 5.91
CA ILE A 490 -5.75 0.94 6.84
C ILE A 490 -5.71 -0.56 6.91
N VAL A 491 -5.66 -1.25 5.77
CA VAL A 491 -5.90 -2.69 5.72
C VAL A 491 -4.65 -3.51 6.05
N PHE A 492 -3.45 -3.14 5.61
CA PHE A 492 -2.24 -3.94 5.90
C PHE A 492 -1.93 -4.11 7.38
N PRO A 493 -1.99 -3.06 8.22
CA PRO A 493 -1.69 -3.21 9.64
C PRO A 493 -2.67 -4.14 10.38
N ILE A 494 -3.81 -4.45 9.76
CA ILE A 494 -4.85 -5.34 10.28
C ILE A 494 -4.72 -6.73 9.64
N ALA A 495 -4.61 -6.77 8.31
CA ALA A 495 -4.62 -7.99 7.52
C ALA A 495 -3.35 -8.83 7.72
N MET A 496 -2.18 -8.20 7.85
CA MET A 496 -0.92 -8.95 7.97
C MET A 496 -0.78 -9.68 9.31
N PRO A 497 -1.03 -9.04 10.48
CA PRO A 497 -1.06 -9.77 11.74
C PRO A 497 -2.15 -10.86 11.75
N LEU A 498 -3.30 -10.59 11.13
CA LEU A 498 -4.39 -11.55 11.07
C LEU A 498 -4.04 -12.79 10.22
N ALA A 499 -3.48 -12.58 9.02
CA ALA A 499 -3.07 -13.65 8.14
C ALA A 499 -2.02 -14.56 8.80
N TRP A 500 -1.07 -13.96 9.54
CA TRP A 500 -0.10 -14.73 10.33
C TRP A 500 -0.77 -15.58 11.41
N SER A 501 -1.68 -14.98 12.19
CA SER A 501 -2.39 -15.68 13.26
C SER A 501 -3.15 -16.90 12.71
N ILE A 502 -3.89 -16.71 11.62
CA ILE A 502 -4.66 -17.79 10.98
C ILE A 502 -3.74 -18.89 10.42
N ALA A 503 -2.60 -18.51 9.83
CA ALA A 503 -1.61 -19.46 9.32
C ALA A 503 -1.07 -20.37 10.44
N GLN A 504 -0.69 -19.77 11.58
CA GLN A 504 -0.18 -20.51 12.73
C GLN A 504 -1.25 -21.43 13.34
N PHE A 505 -2.46 -20.92 13.52
CA PHE A 505 -3.56 -21.71 14.08
C PHE A 505 -3.93 -22.91 13.19
N SER A 506 -4.02 -22.68 11.87
CA SER A 506 -4.44 -23.72 10.92
C SER A 506 -3.34 -24.74 10.63
N GLY A 507 -2.11 -24.52 11.10
CA GLY A 507 -0.97 -25.40 10.86
C GLY A 507 -0.61 -25.55 9.38
N VAL A 508 -0.74 -24.47 8.60
CA VAL A 508 -0.47 -24.51 7.15
C VAL A 508 0.99 -24.88 6.87
N ALA A 509 1.25 -25.61 5.78
CA ALA A 509 2.59 -26.11 5.48
C ALA A 509 3.56 -24.97 5.10
N HIS A 510 3.02 -23.94 4.43
CA HIS A 510 3.78 -22.80 3.90
C HIS A 510 3.19 -21.45 4.34
N PRO A 511 3.43 -21.02 5.60
CA PRO A 511 2.83 -19.80 6.15
C PRO A 511 3.35 -18.51 5.49
N GLU A 512 4.61 -18.47 5.03
CA GLU A 512 5.16 -17.33 4.26
C GLU A 512 4.38 -17.15 2.95
N LEU A 513 4.13 -18.24 2.22
CA LEU A 513 3.34 -18.19 0.97
C LEU A 513 1.91 -17.73 1.24
N PHE A 514 1.25 -18.25 2.27
CA PHE A 514 -0.10 -17.79 2.64
C PHE A 514 -0.16 -16.28 2.90
N MET A 515 0.81 -15.76 3.65
CA MET A 515 0.91 -14.34 3.92
C MET A 515 1.19 -13.54 2.64
N THR A 516 2.03 -14.05 1.73
CA THR A 516 2.25 -13.46 0.41
C THR A 516 0.95 -13.37 -0.41
N LEU A 517 0.10 -14.41 -0.40
CA LEU A 517 -1.18 -14.38 -1.12
C LEU A 517 -2.16 -13.39 -0.50
N CYS A 518 -2.27 -13.34 0.83
CA CYS A 518 -3.08 -12.34 1.53
C CYS A 518 -2.58 -10.91 1.27
N PHE A 519 -1.26 -10.71 1.29
CA PHE A 519 -0.62 -9.44 0.97
C PHE A 519 -0.94 -9.00 -0.46
N ALA A 520 -0.75 -9.89 -1.43
CA ALA A 520 -1.02 -9.61 -2.84
C ALA A 520 -2.51 -9.31 -3.09
N ALA A 521 -3.41 -10.04 -2.42
CA ALA A 521 -4.85 -9.79 -2.52
C ALA A 521 -5.25 -8.41 -1.97
N VAL A 522 -4.62 -7.95 -0.87
CA VAL A 522 -4.83 -6.60 -0.34
C VAL A 522 -4.27 -5.53 -1.29
N MET A 523 -3.06 -5.75 -1.84
CA MET A 523 -2.45 -4.88 -2.85
C MET A 523 -3.43 -4.67 -4.01
N ASP A 524 -3.74 -5.77 -4.69
CA ASP A 524 -4.51 -5.78 -5.92
C ASP A 524 -5.96 -5.34 -5.74
N GLY A 525 -6.62 -5.75 -4.66
CA GLY A 525 -8.00 -5.34 -4.39
C GLY A 525 -8.09 -3.83 -4.15
N SER A 526 -7.08 -3.23 -3.50
CA SER A 526 -7.04 -1.77 -3.31
C SER A 526 -6.79 -1.04 -4.63
N VAL A 527 -5.90 -1.55 -5.50
CA VAL A 527 -5.68 -0.96 -6.84
C VAL A 527 -6.95 -1.03 -7.67
N TYR A 528 -7.63 -2.17 -7.69
CA TYR A 528 -8.90 -2.32 -8.40
C TYR A 528 -9.92 -1.27 -7.96
N GLY A 529 -10.11 -1.15 -6.64
CA GLY A 529 -11.14 -0.25 -6.11
C GLY A 529 -10.83 1.20 -6.43
N ASP A 530 -9.58 1.62 -6.27
CA ASP A 530 -9.09 2.95 -6.63
C ASP A 530 -9.39 3.26 -8.10
N GLN A 531 -8.91 2.40 -9.00
CA GLN A 531 -9.06 2.55 -10.44
C GLN A 531 -10.53 2.58 -10.87
N CYS A 532 -11.41 1.82 -10.22
CA CYS A 532 -12.82 1.78 -10.59
C CYS A 532 -13.64 2.92 -9.97
N SER A 533 -13.07 3.72 -9.05
CA SER A 533 -13.80 4.73 -8.30
C SER A 533 -14.04 6.02 -9.09
N PRO A 534 -15.27 6.53 -9.19
CA PRO A 534 -15.54 7.82 -9.84
C PRO A 534 -15.01 9.03 -9.07
N ILE A 535 -14.52 8.84 -7.84
CA ILE A 535 -13.96 9.91 -7.01
C ILE A 535 -12.44 9.76 -6.84
N SER A 536 -11.81 8.78 -7.49
CA SER A 536 -10.35 8.63 -7.44
C SER A 536 -9.68 9.75 -8.22
N ASP A 537 -8.64 10.33 -7.63
CA ASP A 537 -7.81 11.35 -8.29
C ASP A 537 -7.22 10.82 -9.60
N THR A 538 -6.75 9.57 -9.62
CA THR A 538 -6.17 8.96 -10.82
C THR A 538 -7.21 8.76 -11.92
N THR A 539 -8.42 8.34 -11.56
CA THR A 539 -9.54 8.16 -12.50
C THR A 539 -10.07 9.50 -13.03
N VAL A 540 -10.21 10.50 -12.16
CA VAL A 540 -10.65 11.85 -12.52
C VAL A 540 -9.62 12.53 -13.42
N LEU A 541 -8.33 12.47 -13.07
CA LEU A 541 -7.26 13.02 -13.89
C LEU A 541 -7.12 12.27 -15.21
N SER A 542 -7.37 10.96 -15.24
CA SER A 542 -7.35 10.18 -16.48
C SER A 542 -8.42 10.67 -17.42
N ALA A 543 -9.64 10.88 -16.94
CA ALA A 543 -10.72 11.45 -17.75
C ALA A 543 -10.38 12.87 -18.21
N MET A 544 -9.92 13.73 -17.29
CA MET A 544 -9.61 15.14 -17.56
C MET A 544 -8.47 15.33 -18.57
N CYS A 545 -7.37 14.58 -18.43
CA CYS A 545 -6.19 14.72 -19.27
C CYS A 545 -6.38 14.09 -20.66
N THR A 546 -7.24 13.07 -20.77
CA THR A 546 -7.59 12.44 -22.06
C THR A 546 -8.79 13.07 -22.75
N GLY A 547 -9.51 13.99 -22.09
CA GLY A 547 -10.69 14.63 -22.66
C GLY A 547 -11.97 13.80 -22.57
N CYS A 548 -11.99 12.74 -21.77
CA CYS A 548 -13.14 11.87 -21.62
C CYS A 548 -14.15 12.43 -20.61
N ASP A 549 -15.44 12.11 -20.80
CA ASP A 549 -16.42 12.21 -19.71
C ASP A 549 -16.05 11.20 -18.61
N LEU A 550 -16.02 11.66 -17.36
CA LEU A 550 -15.62 10.86 -16.20
C LEU A 550 -16.44 9.57 -16.07
N MET A 551 -17.75 9.68 -16.26
CA MET A 551 -18.65 8.56 -16.03
C MET A 551 -18.59 7.57 -17.20
N ASP A 552 -18.34 8.03 -18.42
CA ASP A 552 -18.07 7.15 -19.55
C ASP A 552 -16.76 6.37 -19.39
N HIS A 553 -15.71 7.01 -18.87
CA HIS A 553 -14.47 6.32 -18.47
C HIS A 553 -14.73 5.24 -17.43
N VAL A 554 -15.33 5.58 -16.28
CA VAL A 554 -15.63 4.62 -15.20
C VAL A 554 -16.49 3.45 -15.70
N LYS A 555 -17.53 3.74 -16.48
CA LYS A 555 -18.45 2.73 -17.02
C LYS A 555 -17.82 1.82 -18.07
N THR A 556 -16.82 2.32 -18.79
CA THR A 556 -16.05 1.51 -19.73
C THR A 556 -14.94 0.75 -19.04
N GLN A 557 -14.39 1.21 -17.92
CA GLN A 557 -13.31 0.56 -17.18
C GLN A 557 -13.75 -0.63 -16.32
N ILE A 558 -14.85 -0.48 -15.56
CA ILE A 558 -15.31 -1.49 -14.57
C ILE A 558 -15.38 -2.92 -15.16
N PRO A 559 -16.03 -3.18 -16.32
CA PRO A 559 -16.19 -4.56 -16.77
C PRO A 559 -14.86 -5.28 -17.04
N GLN A 560 -13.85 -4.56 -17.54
CA GLN A 560 -12.54 -5.11 -17.84
C GLN A 560 -11.77 -5.38 -16.55
N ALA A 561 -11.77 -4.42 -15.64
CA ALA A 561 -11.15 -4.56 -14.33
C ALA A 561 -11.79 -5.71 -13.53
N THR A 562 -13.13 -5.86 -13.57
CA THR A 562 -13.82 -6.91 -12.81
C THR A 562 -13.46 -8.30 -13.31
N VAL A 563 -13.30 -8.49 -14.62
CA VAL A 563 -12.82 -9.76 -15.18
C VAL A 563 -11.41 -10.07 -14.68
N ALA A 564 -10.50 -9.10 -14.69
CA ALA A 564 -9.16 -9.27 -14.12
C ALA A 564 -9.21 -9.61 -12.62
N ALA A 565 -10.08 -8.96 -11.84
CA ALA A 565 -10.22 -9.20 -10.40
C ALA A 565 -10.79 -10.60 -10.09
N ILE A 566 -11.75 -11.09 -10.88
CA ILE A 566 -12.28 -12.45 -10.75
C ILE A 566 -11.19 -13.49 -11.04
N LEU A 567 -10.43 -13.30 -12.12
CA LEU A 567 -9.32 -14.18 -12.46
C LEU A 567 -8.26 -14.20 -11.36
N ALA A 568 -7.95 -13.05 -10.76
CA ALA A 568 -7.02 -12.94 -9.64
C ALA A 568 -7.53 -13.71 -8.40
N GLY A 569 -8.80 -13.53 -8.04
CA GLY A 569 -9.46 -14.27 -6.95
C GLY A 569 -9.41 -15.79 -7.12
N ILE A 570 -9.66 -16.26 -8.35
CA ILE A 570 -9.53 -17.68 -8.70
C ILE A 570 -8.08 -18.15 -8.54
N CYS A 571 -7.11 -17.39 -9.03
CA CYS A 571 -5.69 -17.75 -8.94
C CYS A 571 -5.22 -17.84 -7.48
N TRP A 572 -5.55 -16.87 -6.61
CA TRP A 572 -5.20 -16.96 -5.19
C TRP A 572 -5.86 -18.15 -4.51
N THR A 573 -7.13 -18.44 -4.82
CA THR A 573 -7.85 -19.60 -4.26
C THR A 573 -7.16 -20.90 -4.65
N ILE A 574 -6.82 -21.08 -5.94
CA ILE A 574 -6.14 -22.27 -6.44
C ILE A 574 -4.75 -22.42 -5.81
N VAL A 575 -3.96 -21.34 -5.76
CA VAL A 575 -2.61 -21.40 -5.18
C VAL A 575 -2.68 -21.73 -3.69
N THR A 576 -3.65 -21.16 -2.96
CA THR A 576 -3.83 -21.46 -1.53
C THR A 576 -4.22 -22.92 -1.32
N LEU A 577 -5.14 -23.47 -2.12
CA LEU A 577 -5.58 -24.87 -1.97
C LEU A 577 -4.50 -25.90 -2.34
N LEU A 578 -3.59 -25.56 -3.25
CA LEU A 578 -2.59 -26.50 -3.77
C LEU A 578 -1.23 -26.41 -3.06
N PHE A 579 -0.86 -25.24 -2.55
CA PHE A 579 0.51 -24.96 -2.08
C PHE A 579 0.60 -24.39 -0.66
N VAL A 580 -0.52 -24.19 0.06
CA VAL A 580 -0.54 -23.70 1.44
C VAL A 580 -1.19 -24.72 2.36
#